data_AF-A0A358DAJ9-F1
#
_entry.id   AF-A0A358DAJ9-F1
#
_cell.length_a   1.000
_cell.length_b   1.000
_cell.length_c   1.000
_cell.angle_alpha   90.00
_cell.angle_beta   90.00
_cell.angle_gamma   90.00
#
_symmetry.space_group_name_H-M   'P 1'
#
loop_
_entity.id
_entity.type
_entity.pdbx_description
1 polymer ?
#
loop_
_entity_poly.entity_id
_entity_poly.type
_entity_poly.pdbx_seq_one_letter_code
_entity_poly.pdbx_strand_id
1 'polypeptide(L)'
;EPRWARQYSTFGQDAEQVAALGVAYVDGFENGNHLTPTGVACMAKHFPGGGPQRDGEDPHFVYGKEQDYTGGMFEYHLEPFRRLIARGVPAIMPSYGIPVGLTLDGEPVEEVGFGFNKQIITGLLREKLGFTGVVCTD
;
A
#
# COMPACT_ATOMS: atom_id res chain seq x y z
N GLU A 1 -13.40 -0.31 -2.97
CA GLU A 1 -14.54 -1.24 -2.90
C GLU A 1 -15.44 -0.87 -1.73
N PRO A 2 -16.66 -0.34 -1.95
CA PRO A 2 -17.59 0.08 -0.89
C PRO A 2 -18.19 -1.07 -0.06
N ARG A 3 -18.12 -2.32 -0.51
CA ARG A 3 -18.54 -3.49 0.27
C ARG A 3 -17.48 -3.93 1.29
N TRP A 4 -16.22 -3.49 1.14
CA TRP A 4 -15.13 -3.95 1.98
C TRP A 4 -15.29 -3.51 3.43
N ALA A 5 -15.41 -4.47 4.35
CA ALA A 5 -15.78 -4.18 5.74
C ALA A 5 -14.77 -3.29 6.49
N ARG A 6 -13.49 -3.29 6.09
CA ARG A 6 -12.41 -2.58 6.81
C ARG A 6 -12.20 -1.13 6.36
N GLN A 7 -13.11 -0.56 5.58
CA GLN A 7 -13.05 0.87 5.18
C GLN A 7 -12.95 1.84 6.37
N TYR A 8 -13.55 1.51 7.52
CA TYR A 8 -13.45 2.33 8.73
C TYR A 8 -12.00 2.46 9.27
N SER A 9 -11.09 1.61 8.81
CA SER A 9 -9.66 1.64 9.17
C SER A 9 -8.83 2.46 8.18
N THR A 10 -9.44 3.17 7.24
CA THR A 10 -8.75 4.07 6.29
C THR A 10 -9.02 5.54 6.61
N PHE A 11 -8.26 6.44 5.99
CA PHE A 11 -8.49 7.89 6.06
C PHE A 11 -9.55 8.41 5.07
N GLY A 12 -10.26 7.50 4.39
CA GLY A 12 -11.25 7.81 3.38
C GLY A 12 -11.02 7.08 2.06
N GLN A 13 -11.71 7.55 1.03
CA GLN A 13 -11.71 6.99 -0.32
C GLN A 13 -10.95 7.85 -1.35
N ASP A 14 -10.54 9.06 -0.97
CA ASP A 14 -9.79 9.97 -1.84
C ASP A 14 -8.29 9.83 -1.60
N ALA A 15 -7.52 9.51 -2.64
CA ALA A 15 -6.09 9.24 -2.53
C ALA A 15 -5.28 10.45 -2.04
N GLU A 16 -5.63 11.67 -2.45
CA GLU A 16 -4.93 12.88 -2.00
C GLU A 16 -5.22 13.14 -0.51
N GLN A 17 -6.47 13.02 -0.09
CA GLN A 17 -6.85 13.13 1.32
C GLN A 17 -6.16 12.05 2.17
N VAL A 18 -6.14 10.80 1.71
CA VAL A 18 -5.46 9.70 2.41
C VAL A 18 -3.95 9.97 2.51
N ALA A 19 -3.32 10.48 1.45
CA ALA A 19 -1.92 10.85 1.47
C ALA A 19 -1.62 11.99 2.46
N ALA A 20 -2.41 13.07 2.43
CA ALA A 20 -2.24 14.22 3.30
C ALA A 20 -2.40 13.85 4.79
N LEU A 21 -3.47 13.10 5.11
CA LEU A 21 -3.71 12.63 6.47
C LEU A 21 -2.69 11.59 6.92
N GLY A 22 -2.27 10.69 6.03
CA GLY A 22 -1.24 9.70 6.30
C GLY A 22 0.11 10.33 6.65
N VAL A 23 0.55 11.33 5.88
CA VAL A 23 1.78 12.09 6.17
C VAL A 23 1.68 12.79 7.52
N ALA A 24 0.58 13.51 7.78
CA ALA A 24 0.39 14.21 9.06
C ALA A 24 0.36 13.24 10.26
N TYR A 25 -0.24 12.06 10.07
CA TYR A 25 -0.26 11.01 11.08
C TYR A 25 1.15 10.49 11.40
N VAL A 26 1.95 10.19 10.37
CA VAL A 26 3.34 9.76 10.53
C VAL A 26 4.18 10.85 11.19
N ASP A 27 4.01 12.12 10.80
CA ASP A 27 4.75 13.24 11.40
C ASP A 27 4.50 13.38 12.91
N GLY A 28 3.25 13.15 13.34
CA GLY A 28 2.89 13.16 14.76
C GLY A 28 3.59 12.06 15.56
N PHE A 29 3.60 10.83 15.06
CA PHE A 29 4.25 9.70 15.73
C PHE A 29 5.77 9.79 15.70
N GLU A 30 6.34 10.23 14.59
CA GLU A 30 7.79 10.34 14.39
C GLU A 30 8.39 11.61 14.99
N ASN A 31 7.52 12.47 15.54
CA ASN A 31 7.85 13.71 16.22
C ASN A 31 8.64 14.67 15.31
N GLY A 32 8.19 14.80 14.07
CA GLY A 32 8.82 15.65 13.05
C GLY A 32 8.53 15.16 11.64
N ASN A 33 9.10 15.84 10.65
CA ASN A 33 8.98 15.47 9.23
C ASN A 33 9.94 14.33 8.79
N HIS A 34 10.57 13.68 9.76
CA HIS A 34 11.40 12.47 9.63
C HIS A 34 11.43 11.76 11.00
N LEU A 35 11.86 10.50 11.05
CA LEU A 35 12.02 9.77 12.31
C LEU A 35 13.07 10.43 13.21
N THR A 36 12.62 10.99 14.32
CA THR A 36 13.50 11.59 15.34
C THR A 36 13.87 10.60 16.45
N PRO A 37 14.92 10.84 17.26
CA PRO A 37 15.30 9.96 18.38
C PRO A 37 14.22 9.80 19.47
N THR A 38 13.25 10.70 19.54
CA THR A 38 12.11 10.65 20.47
C THR A 38 10.82 10.23 19.79
N GLY A 39 10.85 9.95 18.48
CA GLY A 39 9.71 9.50 17.69
C GLY A 39 9.53 7.98 17.71
N VAL A 40 8.36 7.54 17.27
CA VAL A 40 8.01 6.14 17.07
C VAL A 40 7.99 5.84 15.58
N ALA A 41 8.80 4.87 15.14
CA ALA A 41 8.88 4.47 13.75
C ALA A 41 7.51 3.97 13.23
N CYS A 42 7.02 4.58 12.15
CA CYS A 42 5.77 4.19 11.53
C CYS A 42 5.96 3.17 10.40
N MET A 43 4.86 2.51 10.06
CA MET A 43 4.78 1.56 8.95
C MET A 43 3.57 1.87 8.08
N ALA A 44 3.81 2.14 6.80
CA ALA A 44 2.73 2.33 5.82
C ALA A 44 2.21 0.98 5.32
N LYS A 45 0.89 0.81 5.31
CA LYS A 45 0.26 -0.48 4.95
C LYS A 45 -1.13 -0.32 4.33
N HIS A 46 -1.61 -1.27 3.51
CA HIS A 46 -0.90 -2.46 3.02
C HIS A 46 -0.54 -2.22 1.55
N PHE A 47 0.76 -2.22 1.23
CA PHE A 47 1.29 -1.92 -0.11
C PHE A 47 0.94 -3.04 -1.11
N PRO A 48 0.57 -2.75 -2.37
CA PRO A 48 0.51 -1.43 -3.04
C PRO A 48 -0.82 -0.68 -2.87
N GLY A 49 -1.71 -1.15 -2.00
CA GLY A 49 -3.00 -0.50 -1.69
C GLY A 49 -4.15 -1.50 -1.63
N GLY A 50 -4.37 -2.13 -0.47
CA GLY A 50 -5.38 -3.20 -0.28
C GLY A 50 -6.85 -2.76 -0.20
N GLY A 51 -7.23 -1.57 -0.66
CA GLY A 51 -8.64 -1.14 -0.70
C GLY A 51 -9.53 -1.77 -1.79
N PRO A 52 -9.02 -2.23 -2.94
CA PRO A 52 -9.82 -2.80 -4.01
C PRO A 52 -9.95 -4.33 -3.86
N GLN A 53 -10.47 -4.79 -2.72
CA GLN A 53 -10.78 -6.21 -2.53
C GLN A 53 -11.89 -6.64 -3.47
N ARG A 54 -11.70 -7.74 -4.21
CA ARG A 54 -12.76 -8.30 -5.03
C ARG A 54 -13.94 -8.67 -4.12
N ASP A 55 -15.13 -8.28 -4.55
CA ASP A 55 -16.38 -8.53 -3.83
C ASP A 55 -16.51 -7.95 -2.41
N GLY A 56 -15.54 -7.14 -1.97
CA GLY A 56 -15.51 -6.60 -0.60
C GLY A 56 -15.03 -7.60 0.44
N GLU A 57 -14.47 -8.72 0.01
CA GLU A 57 -14.06 -9.79 0.91
C GLU A 57 -12.76 -9.47 1.66
N ASP A 58 -12.54 -10.17 2.76
CA ASP A 58 -11.31 -9.99 3.54
C ASP A 58 -10.21 -10.94 3.04
N PRO A 59 -9.04 -10.41 2.62
CA PRO A 59 -7.99 -11.22 2.06
C PRO A 59 -7.33 -12.20 3.06
N HIS A 60 -7.63 -12.09 4.37
CA HIS A 60 -7.21 -13.12 5.35
C HIS A 60 -7.79 -14.49 5.04
N PHE A 61 -8.90 -14.55 4.28
CA PHE A 61 -9.56 -15.78 3.90
C PHE A 61 -9.25 -16.18 2.45
N VAL A 62 -9.22 -17.48 2.20
CA VAL A 62 -8.94 -18.05 0.87
C VAL A 62 -9.91 -17.52 -0.19
N TYR A 63 -11.16 -17.26 0.18
CA TYR A 63 -12.19 -16.75 -0.72
C TYR A 63 -12.09 -15.24 -0.98
N GLY A 64 -11.36 -14.50 -0.16
CA GLY A 64 -11.24 -13.04 -0.25
C GLY A 64 -9.88 -12.53 -0.69
N LYS A 65 -8.96 -13.42 -1.05
CA LYS A 65 -7.55 -13.10 -1.35
C LYS A 65 -7.35 -12.24 -2.61
N GLU A 66 -8.38 -12.03 -3.43
CA GLU A 66 -8.29 -11.38 -4.73
C GLU A 66 -8.46 -9.85 -4.62
N GLN A 67 -7.63 -9.09 -5.33
CA GLN A 67 -7.70 -7.64 -5.45
C GLN A 67 -7.78 -7.23 -6.92
N ASP A 68 -8.79 -6.41 -7.25
CA ASP A 68 -9.10 -5.98 -8.61
C ASP A 68 -9.00 -4.45 -8.72
N TYR A 69 -7.98 -3.98 -9.43
CA TYR A 69 -7.75 -2.56 -9.69
C TYR A 69 -8.56 -2.09 -10.90
N THR A 70 -9.89 -2.23 -10.83
CA THR A 70 -10.82 -1.94 -11.92
C THR A 70 -10.64 -0.54 -12.46
N GLY A 71 -10.74 -0.38 -13.78
CA GLY A 71 -10.61 0.92 -14.45
C GLY A 71 -9.18 1.46 -14.53
N GLY A 72 -8.16 0.62 -14.27
CA GLY A 72 -6.76 1.04 -14.32
C GLY A 72 -6.35 1.90 -13.12
N MET A 73 -7.06 1.77 -12.00
CA MET A 73 -6.88 2.60 -10.81
C MET A 73 -5.66 2.23 -9.96
N PHE A 74 -4.80 1.33 -10.42
CA PHE A 74 -3.60 0.90 -9.68
C PHE A 74 -2.71 2.09 -9.27
N GLU A 75 -2.47 3.00 -10.21
CA GLU A 75 -1.66 4.21 -9.98
C GLU A 75 -2.27 5.15 -8.93
N TYR A 76 -3.61 5.19 -8.85
CA TYR A 76 -4.35 5.97 -7.86
C TYR A 76 -4.18 5.37 -6.45
N HIS A 77 -4.22 4.05 -6.33
CA HIS A 77 -4.00 3.34 -5.07
C HIS A 77 -2.55 3.48 -4.56
N LEU A 78 -1.58 3.67 -5.45
CA LEU A 78 -0.17 3.90 -5.10
C LEU A 78 0.12 5.30 -4.55
N GLU A 79 -0.73 6.29 -4.82
CA GLU A 79 -0.42 7.70 -4.51
C GLU A 79 -0.09 7.97 -3.04
N PRO A 80 -0.84 7.44 -2.05
CA PRO A 80 -0.47 7.61 -0.64
C PRO A 80 0.91 7.04 -0.30
N PHE A 81 1.30 5.93 -0.93
CA PHE A 81 2.62 5.35 -0.72
C PHE A 81 3.72 6.21 -1.32
N ARG A 82 3.52 6.82 -2.50
CA ARG A 82 4.49 7.76 -3.07
C ARG A 82 4.78 8.91 -2.12
N ARG A 83 3.73 9.48 -1.53
CA ARG A 83 3.82 10.60 -0.60
C ARG A 83 4.51 10.22 0.70
N LEU A 84 4.21 9.04 1.24
CA LEU A 84 4.87 8.51 2.44
C LEU A 84 6.34 8.12 2.20
N ILE A 85 6.66 7.57 1.04
CA ILE A 85 8.04 7.24 0.63
C ILE A 85 8.84 8.53 0.45
N ALA A 86 8.30 9.52 -0.27
CA ALA A 86 8.96 10.82 -0.46
C ALA A 86 9.20 11.56 0.87
N ARG A 87 8.28 11.40 1.83
CA ARG A 87 8.44 11.89 3.20
C ARG A 87 9.45 11.09 4.04
N GLY A 88 9.77 9.86 3.64
CA GLY A 88 10.75 9.01 4.32
C GLY A 88 10.17 8.16 5.45
N VAL A 89 9.01 7.53 5.23
CA VAL A 89 8.46 6.54 6.18
C VAL A 89 9.48 5.39 6.42
N PRO A 90 9.71 4.94 7.66
CA PRO A 90 10.74 3.93 7.97
C PRO A 90 10.44 2.53 7.44
N ALA A 91 9.16 2.16 7.38
CA ALA A 91 8.74 0.81 7.03
C ALA A 91 7.51 0.78 6.11
N ILE A 92 7.45 -0.25 5.26
CA ILE A 92 6.30 -0.58 4.42
C ILE A 92 5.94 -2.05 4.61
N MET A 93 4.64 -2.32 4.74
CA MET A 93 4.09 -3.67 4.82
C MET A 93 3.32 -4.02 3.55
N PRO A 94 3.81 -4.98 2.75
CA PRO A 94 3.07 -5.49 1.61
C PRO A 94 1.82 -6.28 2.03
N SER A 95 0.76 -6.19 1.25
CA SER A 95 -0.45 -7.00 1.40
C SER A 95 -0.18 -8.47 1.02
N TYR A 96 -0.92 -9.40 1.61
CA TYR A 96 -0.99 -10.79 1.13
C TYR A 96 -2.04 -10.98 0.01
N GLY A 97 -2.80 -9.93 -0.36
CA GLY A 97 -3.75 -9.99 -1.47
C GLY A 97 -3.07 -10.26 -2.81
N ILE A 98 -3.81 -10.87 -3.72
CA ILE A 98 -3.38 -11.31 -5.04
C ILE A 98 -3.97 -10.34 -6.07
N PRO A 99 -3.15 -9.69 -6.91
CA PRO A 99 -3.66 -8.92 -8.03
C PRO A 99 -4.34 -9.85 -9.04
N VAL A 100 -5.53 -9.49 -9.51
CA VAL A 100 -6.20 -10.17 -10.60
C VAL A 100 -6.10 -9.32 -11.87
N GLY A 101 -5.51 -9.88 -12.94
CA GLY A 101 -5.41 -9.20 -14.24
C GLY A 101 -4.64 -7.89 -14.25
N LEU A 102 -3.83 -7.61 -13.22
CA LEU A 102 -3.04 -6.38 -13.14
C LEU A 102 -1.91 -6.40 -14.17
N THR A 103 -1.76 -5.29 -14.88
CA THR A 103 -0.62 -5.03 -15.77
C THR A 103 0.16 -3.85 -15.22
N LEU A 104 1.49 -3.97 -15.16
CA LEU A 104 2.40 -2.91 -14.74
C LEU A 104 3.45 -2.70 -15.84
N ASP A 105 3.57 -1.46 -16.32
CA ASP A 105 4.53 -1.08 -17.38
C ASP A 105 4.42 -1.94 -18.65
N GLY A 106 3.19 -2.38 -18.99
CA GLY A 106 2.89 -3.18 -20.17
C GLY A 106 3.03 -4.69 -19.97
N GLU A 107 3.53 -5.14 -18.82
CA GLU A 107 3.71 -6.56 -18.50
C GLU A 107 2.70 -7.04 -17.44
N PRO A 108 2.17 -8.28 -17.57
CA PRO A 108 1.29 -8.84 -16.55
C PRO A 108 2.05 -8.99 -15.23
N VAL A 109 1.38 -8.63 -14.14
CA VAL A 109 1.87 -8.87 -12.78
C VAL A 109 1.49 -10.28 -12.37
N GLU A 110 2.45 -11.06 -11.88
CA GLU A 110 2.18 -12.41 -11.39
C GLU A 110 1.08 -12.43 -10.32
N GLU A 111 0.08 -13.31 -10.48
CA GLU A 111 -1.06 -13.46 -9.56
C GLU A 111 -0.69 -14.26 -8.30
N VAL A 112 0.29 -13.74 -7.57
CA VAL A 112 0.71 -14.18 -6.22
C VAL A 112 0.52 -13.04 -5.23
N GLY A 113 0.49 -13.37 -3.94
CA GLY A 113 0.34 -12.36 -2.89
C GLY A 113 1.40 -11.25 -3.02
N PHE A 114 1.02 -9.99 -2.84
CA PHE A 114 1.94 -8.86 -3.08
C PHE A 114 3.25 -8.96 -2.28
N GLY A 115 3.23 -9.53 -1.06
CA GLY A 115 4.44 -9.82 -0.28
C GLY A 115 5.41 -10.83 -0.89
N PHE A 116 4.96 -11.67 -1.83
CA PHE A 116 5.77 -12.64 -2.57
C PHE A 116 6.13 -12.16 -3.99
N ASN A 117 5.50 -11.08 -4.47
CA ASN A 117 5.59 -10.67 -5.86
C ASN A 117 6.87 -9.84 -6.12
N LYS A 118 7.80 -10.39 -6.91
CA LYS A 118 9.08 -9.72 -7.23
C LYS A 118 8.91 -8.43 -8.05
N GLN A 119 7.96 -8.39 -8.99
CA GLN A 119 7.70 -7.19 -9.80
C GLN A 119 7.23 -6.04 -8.90
N ILE A 120 6.44 -6.33 -7.87
CA ILE A 120 5.89 -5.33 -6.96
C ILE A 120 6.89 -4.93 -5.88
N ILE A 121 7.56 -5.89 -5.23
CA ILE A 121 8.50 -5.59 -4.14
C ILE A 121 9.83 -5.08 -4.66
N THR A 122 10.44 -5.74 -5.64
CA THR A 122 11.74 -5.34 -6.17
C THR A 122 11.59 -4.27 -7.24
N GLY A 123 10.85 -4.56 -8.31
CA GLY A 123 10.73 -3.65 -9.45
C GLY A 123 10.04 -2.33 -9.10
N LEU A 124 8.83 -2.40 -8.55
CA LEU A 124 8.07 -1.18 -8.23
C LEU A 124 8.57 -0.51 -6.96
N LEU A 125 8.55 -1.19 -5.81
CA LEU A 125 8.83 -0.55 -4.52
C LEU A 125 10.30 -0.14 -4.36
N ARG A 126 11.25 -1.06 -4.60
CA ARG A 126 12.68 -0.78 -4.40
C ARG A 126 13.27 0.05 -5.53
N GLU A 127 13.05 -0.36 -6.79
CA GLU A 127 13.73 0.25 -7.93
C GLU A 127 13.00 1.52 -8.43
N LYS A 128 11.71 1.42 -8.76
CA LYS A 128 10.96 2.55 -9.35
C LYS A 128 10.58 3.64 -8.34
N LEU A 129 10.10 3.25 -7.16
CA LEU A 129 9.71 4.18 -6.09
C LEU A 129 10.88 4.55 -5.15
N GLY A 130 12.02 3.84 -5.24
CA GLY A 130 13.23 4.18 -4.50
C GLY A 130 13.13 3.96 -2.99
N PHE A 131 12.22 3.09 -2.51
CA PHE A 131 12.07 2.86 -1.08
C PHE A 131 13.28 2.09 -0.52
N THR A 132 13.97 2.68 0.46
CA THR A 132 15.17 2.09 1.09
C THR A 132 14.96 1.60 2.52
N GLY A 133 13.77 1.81 3.10
CA GLY A 133 13.43 1.41 4.46
C GLY A 133 13.17 -0.08 4.64
N VAL A 134 12.59 -0.46 5.77
CA VAL A 134 12.27 -1.85 6.10
C VAL A 134 11.04 -2.31 5.33
N VAL A 135 11.11 -3.49 4.71
CA VAL A 135 9.94 -4.20 4.18
C VAL A 135 9.63 -5.34 5.14
N CYS A 136 8.46 -5.30 5.75
CA CYS A 136 8.00 -6.29 6.73
C CYS A 136 6.73 -6.93 6.19
N THR A 137 6.68 -8.25 6.07
CA THR A 137 5.46 -8.94 5.63
C THR A 137 4.33 -8.72 6.63
N ASP A 138 3.09 -8.70 6.15
CA ASP A 138 1.87 -8.79 6.98
C ASP A 138 1.76 -10.18 7.64
#